data_AF-A0A9X2S4X5-F1
#
_entry.id   AF-A0A9X2S4X5-F1
#
_cell.length_a   1.000
_cell.length_b   1.000
_cell.length_c   1.000
_cell.angle_alpha   90.00
_cell.angle_beta   90.00
_cell.angle_gamma   90.00
#
_symmetry.space_group_name_H-M   'P 1'
#
loop_
_entity.id
_entity.type
_entity.pdbx_description
1 polymer ?
#
loop_
_entity_poly.entity_id
_entity_poly.type
_entity_poly.pdbx_seq_one_letter_code
_entity_poly.pdbx_strand_id
1 'polypeptide(L)' 'MNEIIMQQILAIRETGETNMFDLPVVTSIALRAGYTELVDYLEKNKGEYVHFILTGEAKTE' A
#
# COMPACT_ATOMS: atom_id res chain seq x y z
N MET A 1 2.00 10.67 -0.51
CA MET A 1 0.97 9.61 -0.27
C MET A 1 -0.32 10.25 0.20
N ASN A 2 -1.50 9.81 -0.28
CA ASN A 2 -2.80 10.39 0.11
C ASN A 2 -3.45 9.61 1.27
N GLU A 3 -4.36 10.25 2.01
CA GLU A 3 -5.09 9.64 3.13
C GLU A 3 -5.86 8.37 2.70
N ILE A 4 -6.46 8.37 1.51
CA ILE A 4 -7.20 7.23 0.95
C ILE A 4 -6.27 6.01 0.77
N ILE A 5 -5.10 6.23 0.18
CA ILE A 5 -4.09 5.18 -0.05
C ILE A 5 -3.59 4.63 1.29
N MET A 6 -3.39 5.52 2.27
CA MET A 6 -2.99 5.11 3.62
C MET A 6 -4.04 4.21 4.27
N GLN A 7 -5.32 4.58 4.21
CA GLN A 7 -6.41 3.75 4.73
C GLN A 7 -6.48 2.39 4.03
N GLN A 8 -6.30 2.35 2.72
CA GLN A 8 -6.28 1.09 1.95
C GLN A 8 -5.11 0.17 2.34
N ILE A 9 -3.92 0.74 2.55
CA ILE A 9 -2.75 -0.02 3.01
C ILE A 9 -2.97 -0.56 4.42
N LEU A 10 -3.52 0.26 5.32
CA LEU A 10 -3.85 -0.16 6.68
C LEU A 10 -4.92 -1.25 6.70
N ALA A 11 -5.92 -1.18 5.82
CA ALA A 11 -6.93 -2.22 5.67
C ALA A 11 -6.29 -3.56 5.26
N ILE A 12 -5.39 -3.57 4.27
CA ILE A 12 -4.64 -4.78 3.88
C ILE A 12 -3.75 -5.28 5.01
N ARG A 13 -3.11 -4.37 5.75
CA ARG A 13 -2.29 -4.74 6.92
C ARG A 13 -3.12 -5.41 8.01
N GLU A 14 -4.33 -4.92 8.25
CA GLU A 14 -5.25 -5.45 9.26
C GLU A 14 -5.75 -6.86 8.89
N THR A 15 -5.88 -7.19 7.59
CA THR A 15 -6.25 -8.56 7.19
C THR A 15 -5.19 -9.60 7.56
N GLY A 16 -3.92 -9.20 7.62
CA GLY A 16 -2.80 -10.10 7.91
C GLY A 16 -2.58 -11.18 6.84
N GLU A 17 -3.15 -11.01 5.64
CA GLU A 17 -3.09 -12.02 4.57
C GLU A 17 -1.70 -12.17 3.95
N THR A 18 -0.87 -11.12 3.98
CA THR A 18 0.46 -11.11 3.36
C THR A 18 1.47 -10.30 4.15
N ASN A 19 2.75 -10.54 3.89
CA ASN A 19 3.79 -9.59 4.23
C ASN A 19 3.59 -8.29 3.42
N MET A 20 3.62 -7.14 4.08
CA MET A 20 3.46 -5.84 3.42
C MET A 20 4.62 -5.48 2.49
N PHE A 21 5.75 -6.20 2.52
CA PHE A 21 6.83 -6.05 1.56
C PHE A 21 6.65 -6.90 0.29
N ASP A 22 5.73 -7.86 0.30
CA ASP A 22 5.37 -8.64 -0.88
C ASP A 22 4.45 -7.84 -1.81
N LEU A 23 5.03 -6.84 -2.49
CA LEU A 23 4.33 -5.96 -3.43
C LEU A 23 3.43 -6.72 -4.43
N PRO A 24 3.85 -7.83 -5.07
CA PRO A 24 2.99 -8.54 -6.01
C PRO A 24 1.70 -9.06 -5.35
N VAL A 25 1.81 -9.55 -4.11
CA VAL A 25 0.68 -10.08 -3.35
C VAL A 25 -0.20 -8.94 -2.83
N VAL A 26 0.40 -7.87 -2.30
CA VAL A 26 -0.32 -6.66 -1.90
C VAL A 26 -1.12 -6.07 -3.07
N THR A 27 -0.53 -5.98 -4.26
CA THR A 27 -1.24 -5.52 -5.47
C THR A 27 -2.38 -6.47 -5.84
N SER A 28 -2.20 -7.79 -5.71
CA SER A 28 -3.26 -8.77 -5.96
C SER A 28 -4.42 -8.62 -4.97
N ILE A 29 -4.14 -8.41 -3.68
CA ILE A 29 -5.14 -8.15 -2.65
C ILE A 29 -5.85 -6.81 -2.91
N ALA A 30 -5.10 -5.77 -3.27
CA ALA A 30 -5.66 -4.47 -3.64
C ALA A 30 -6.62 -4.58 -4.82
N LEU A 31 -6.27 -5.35 -5.86
CA LEU A 31 -7.16 -5.64 -6.99
C LEU A 31 -8.42 -6.39 -6.55
N ARG A 32 -8.28 -7.40 -5.67
CA ARG A 32 -9.41 -8.17 -5.12
C ARG A 32 -10.34 -7.30 -4.27
N ALA A 33 -9.79 -6.35 -3.54
CA ALA A 33 -10.53 -5.40 -2.69
C ALA A 33 -11.12 -4.21 -3.46
N GLY A 34 -10.75 -4.03 -4.74
CA GLY A 34 -11.20 -2.91 -5.58
C GLY A 34 -10.44 -1.60 -5.33
N TYR A 35 -9.25 -1.66 -4.72
CA TYR A 35 -8.40 -0.50 -4.44
C TYR A 35 -7.55 -0.11 -5.67
N THR A 36 -8.22 0.35 -6.73
CA THR A 36 -7.56 0.75 -7.99
C THR A 36 -6.55 1.89 -7.82
N GLU A 37 -6.81 2.85 -6.91
CA GLU A 37 -5.87 3.92 -6.59
C GLU A 37 -4.58 3.42 -5.92
N LEU A 38 -4.70 2.45 -4.99
CA LEU A 38 -3.54 1.83 -4.37
C LEU A 38 -2.71 1.05 -5.40
N VAL A 39 -3.36 0.36 -6.33
CA VAL A 39 -2.66 -0.37 -7.40
C VAL A 39 -1.82 0.58 -8.26
N ASP A 40 -2.42 1.66 -8.78
CA ASP A 40 -1.69 2.67 -9.58
C ASP A 40 -0.56 3.33 -8.77
N TYR A 41 -0.80 3.59 -7.48
CA TYR A 41 0.20 4.13 -6.57
C TYR A 41 1.38 3.18 -6.36
N LEU A 42 1.12 1.89 -6.11
CA LEU A 42 2.15 0.88 -5.92
C LEU A 42 3.00 0.67 -7.18
N GLU A 43 2.46 0.91 -8.38
CA GLU A 43 3.26 0.84 -9.61
C GLU A 43 4.22 2.03 -9.74
N LYS A 44 3.77 3.24 -9.39
CA LYS A 44 4.54 4.49 -9.56
C LYS A 44 5.47 4.81 -8.39
N ASN A 45 5.10 4.43 -7.17
CA ASN A 45 5.68 4.93 -5.93
C ASN A 45 6.13 3.81 -4.96
N LYS A 46 6.77 2.76 -5.49
CA LYS A 46 7.27 1.62 -4.69
C LYS A 46 8.19 2.05 -3.54
N GLY A 47 9.08 3.00 -3.80
CA GLY A 47 10.03 3.49 -2.79
C GLY A 47 9.35 4.22 -1.63
N GLU A 48 8.39 5.08 -1.93
CA GLU A 48 7.55 5.77 -0.94
C GLU A 48 6.77 4.77 -0.09
N TYR A 49 6.16 3.77 -0.72
CA TYR A 49 5.44 2.71 -0.03
C TYR A 49 6.33 1.93 0.94
N VAL A 50 7.49 1.45 0.46
CA VAL A 50 8.44 0.70 1.31
C VAL A 50 8.93 1.57 2.47
N HIS A 51 9.20 2.85 2.22
CA HIS A 51 9.54 3.79 3.28
C HIS A 51 8.42 3.90 4.31
N PHE A 52 7.18 4.12 3.87
CA PHE A 52 6.01 4.20 4.74
C PHE A 52 5.81 2.94 5.60
N ILE A 53 5.99 1.74 5.02
CA ILE A 53 5.90 0.49 5.79
C ILE A 53 7.00 0.38 6.85
N LEU A 54 8.19 0.92 6.59
CA LEU A 54 9.33 0.88 7.51
C LEU A 54 9.26 1.94 8.61
N THR A 55 8.92 3.18 8.26
CA THR A 55 9.00 4.34 9.16
C THR A 55 7.65 4.77 9.72
N GLY A 56 6.55 4.40 9.05
CA GLY A 56 5.23 4.96 9.31
C GLY A 56 5.08 6.41 8.85
N GLU A 57 6.12 7.00 8.26
CA GLU A 57 6.12 8.38 7.80
C GLU A 57 5.69 8.41 6.33
N ALA A 58 4.55 9.07 6.08
CA ALA A 58 4.15 9.40 4.73
C ALA A 58 5.01 10.59 4.28
N LYS A 59 5.79 10.41 3.20
CA LYS A 59 6.46 11.54 2.58
C LYS A 59 5.40 12.50 2.02
N THR A 60 5.23 13.61 2.73
CA THR A 60 4.62 14.83 2.26
C THR A 60 5.74 15.70 1.72
N GLU A 61 5.91 15.72 0.40
CA GLU A 61 6.54 16.89 -0.25
C GLU A 61 5.57 18.08 -0.22
#